data_AF-A0A954K840-F1
#
_entry.id   AF-A0A954K840-F1
#
_cell.length_a   1.000
_cell.length_b   1.000
_cell.length_c   1.000
_cell.angle_alpha   90.00
_cell.angle_beta   90.00
_cell.angle_gamma   90.00
#
_symmetry.space_group_name_H-M   'P 1'
#
loop_
_entity.id
_entity.type
_entity.pdbx_description
1 polymer ?
#
loop_
_entity_poly.entity_id
_entity_poly.type
_entity_poly.pdbx_seq_one_letter_code
_entity_poly.pdbx_strand_id
1 'polypeptide(L)'
;RDSTLTTKEWEDRAIPYNPLYFEEPYLERYGYNYGPAIQPFISAGRFFGRVPALPYMIGAYPIHECQYNLGYDRPGNCPPYQVERLPVSARGAVFESLTVTGLIFLIP
;
A
#
# COMPACT_ATOMS: atom_id res chain seq x y z
N ARG A 1 45.66 -16.84 -1.09
CA ARG A 1 44.40 -16.45 -1.79
C ARG A 1 43.76 -15.47 -0.86
N ASP A 2 43.98 -14.18 -1.10
CA ASP A 2 43.65 -13.14 -0.13
C ASP A 2 42.25 -12.64 -0.47
N SER A 3 41.28 -12.95 0.38
CA SER A 3 39.90 -12.48 0.21
C SER A 3 39.79 -11.05 0.70
N THR A 4 39.77 -10.09 -0.21
CA THR A 4 39.49 -8.68 0.12
C THR A 4 37.99 -8.51 0.41
N LEU A 5 37.65 -8.11 1.64
CA LEU A 5 36.28 -7.74 1.99
C LEU A 5 35.91 -6.44 1.25
N THR A 6 34.85 -6.50 0.43
CA THR A 6 34.32 -5.34 -0.28
C THR A 6 32.95 -5.01 0.29
N THR A 7 32.82 -3.89 1.00
CA THR A 7 31.51 -3.40 1.44
C THR A 7 30.72 -2.93 0.21
N LYS A 8 29.48 -3.41 0.07
CA LYS A 8 28.57 -2.98 -0.99
C LYS A 8 27.59 -1.98 -0.37
N GLU A 9 27.72 -0.71 -0.73
CA GLU A 9 26.69 0.29 -0.44
C GLU A 9 25.62 0.19 -1.51
N TRP A 10 24.38 -0.04 -1.09
CA TRP A 10 23.22 -0.15 -1.97
C TRP A 10 22.26 0.97 -1.60
N GLU A 11 21.91 1.80 -2.58
CA GLU A 11 20.94 2.89 -2.44
C GLU A 11 19.76 2.55 -3.33
N ASP A 12 18.57 2.46 -2.73
CA ASP A 12 17.36 2.25 -3.51
C ASP A 12 17.05 3.51 -4.32
N ARG A 13 16.67 3.34 -5.58
CA ARG A 13 16.31 4.47 -6.42
C ARG A 13 14.95 4.96 -5.93
N ALA A 14 14.90 6.14 -5.33
CA ALA A 14 13.66 6.81 -4.93
C ALA A 14 12.84 7.26 -6.16
N ILE A 15 12.12 6.33 -6.78
CA ILE A 15 11.24 6.59 -7.91
C ILE A 15 9.92 7.17 -7.37
N PRO A 16 9.51 8.38 -7.79
CA PRO A 16 8.22 8.94 -7.40
C PRO A 16 7.08 8.29 -8.18
N TYR A 17 5.97 8.00 -7.50
CA TYR A 17 4.71 7.52 -8.09
C TYR A 17 3.50 8.05 -7.30
N ASN A 18 2.31 7.92 -7.90
CA ASN A 18 1.04 8.32 -7.27
C ASN A 18 0.55 7.25 -6.30
N PRO A 19 -0.31 7.56 -5.31
CA PRO A 19 -0.67 6.61 -4.27
C PRO A 19 -1.24 5.30 -4.82
N LEU A 20 -0.67 4.17 -4.36
CA LEU A 20 -1.03 2.82 -4.79
C LEU A 20 -2.13 2.26 -3.88
N TYR A 21 -3.38 2.67 -4.11
CA TYR A 21 -4.51 2.32 -3.23
C TYR A 21 -4.80 0.83 -3.06
N PHE A 22 -4.35 -0.01 -3.99
CA PHE A 22 -4.60 -1.46 -3.99
C PHE A 22 -3.38 -2.30 -3.58
N GLU A 23 -2.24 -1.67 -3.31
CA GLU A 23 -0.99 -2.38 -3.02
C GLU A 23 -1.06 -3.16 -1.69
N GLU A 24 -0.44 -4.33 -1.66
CA GLU A 24 -0.13 -5.07 -0.43
C GLU A 24 1.38 -5.01 -0.16
N PRO A 25 1.91 -3.96 0.49
CA PRO A 25 3.36 -3.71 0.53
C PRO A 25 4.15 -4.85 1.18
N TYR A 26 3.59 -5.51 2.19
CA TYR A 26 4.23 -6.65 2.85
C TYR A 26 4.32 -7.89 1.97
N LEU A 27 3.30 -8.13 1.16
CA LEU A 27 3.28 -9.24 0.21
C LEU A 27 4.15 -8.93 -1.01
N GLU A 28 3.95 -7.76 -1.60
CA GLU A 28 4.51 -7.37 -2.90
C GLU A 28 5.98 -6.95 -2.81
N ARG A 29 6.38 -6.22 -1.76
CA ARG A 29 7.78 -5.74 -1.61
C ARG A 29 8.64 -6.68 -0.80
N TYR A 30 8.08 -7.24 0.28
CA TYR A 30 8.85 -8.05 1.23
C TYR A 30 8.55 -9.56 1.14
N GLY A 31 7.56 -9.98 0.35
CA GLY A 31 7.24 -11.40 0.18
C GLY A 31 6.55 -12.05 1.38
N TYR A 32 6.09 -11.29 2.38
CA TYR A 32 5.34 -11.82 3.52
C TYR A 32 3.98 -12.32 3.05
N ASN A 33 3.83 -13.64 3.05
CA ASN A 33 2.62 -14.32 2.60
C ASN A 33 2.13 -15.32 3.65
N TYR A 34 0.86 -15.70 3.54
CA TYR A 34 0.20 -16.66 4.43
C TYR A 34 0.18 -18.09 3.84
N GLY A 35 1.06 -18.37 2.88
CA GLY A 35 1.09 -19.63 2.14
C GLY A 35 0.17 -19.66 0.92
N PRO A 36 0.45 -20.56 -0.04
CA PRO A 36 -0.15 -20.54 -1.37
C PRO A 36 -1.67 -20.80 -1.38
N ALA A 37 -2.19 -21.52 -0.37
CA ALA A 37 -3.61 -21.84 -0.30
C ALA A 37 -4.46 -20.68 0.21
N ILE A 38 -3.95 -19.86 1.14
CA ILE A 38 -4.74 -18.83 1.83
C ILE A 38 -4.46 -17.44 1.26
N GLN A 39 -3.24 -17.19 0.79
CA GLN A 39 -2.84 -15.91 0.19
C GLN A 39 -3.84 -15.35 -0.84
N PRO A 40 -4.32 -16.12 -1.84
CA PRO A 40 -5.25 -15.57 -2.83
C PRO A 40 -6.56 -15.06 -2.22
N PHE A 41 -7.05 -15.68 -1.15
CA PHE A 41 -8.26 -15.24 -0.47
C PHE A 41 -8.05 -13.96 0.34
N ILE A 42 -6.87 -13.82 0.98
CA ILE A 42 -6.51 -12.60 1.71
C ILE A 42 -6.34 -11.43 0.75
N SER A 43 -5.60 -11.64 -0.34
CA SER A 43 -5.42 -10.63 -1.39
C SER A 43 -6.76 -10.25 -2.04
N ALA A 44 -7.63 -11.23 -2.33
CA ALA A 44 -8.97 -10.95 -2.82
C ALA A 44 -9.80 -10.12 -1.82
N GLY A 45 -9.80 -10.49 -0.54
CA GLY A 45 -10.51 -9.75 0.50
C GLY A 45 -10.02 -8.30 0.62
N ARG A 46 -8.71 -8.07 0.55
CA ARG A 46 -8.13 -6.72 0.55
C ARG A 46 -8.49 -5.94 -0.70
N PHE A 47 -8.37 -6.54 -1.88
CA PHE A 47 -8.73 -5.91 -3.14
C PHE A 47 -10.22 -5.50 -3.15
N PHE A 48 -11.12 -6.45 -2.92
CA PHE A 48 -12.57 -6.20 -2.95
C PHE A 48 -13.05 -5.33 -1.79
N GLY A 49 -12.38 -5.36 -0.64
CA GLY A 49 -12.65 -4.42 0.47
C GLY A 49 -12.20 -3.00 0.14
N ARG A 50 -11.10 -2.84 -0.59
CA ARG A 50 -10.58 -1.53 -1.03
C ARG A 50 -11.39 -0.90 -2.16
N VAL A 51 -12.08 -1.67 -2.99
CA VAL A 51 -12.94 -1.14 -4.06
C VAL A 51 -13.99 -0.14 -3.54
N PRO A 52 -14.87 -0.50 -2.58
CA PRO A 52 -15.84 0.45 -2.03
C PRO A 52 -15.19 1.52 -1.13
N ALA A 53 -14.05 1.22 -0.51
CA ALA A 53 -13.31 2.19 0.31
C ALA A 53 -12.43 3.16 -0.51
N LEU A 54 -12.36 3.00 -1.83
CA LEU A 54 -11.51 3.81 -2.71
C LEU A 54 -11.78 5.32 -2.58
N PRO A 55 -13.03 5.82 -2.52
CA PRO A 55 -13.29 7.24 -2.31
C PRO A 55 -12.70 7.78 -1.01
N TYR A 56 -12.78 7.00 0.08
CA TYR A 56 -12.17 7.35 1.36
C TYR A 56 -10.65 7.50 1.21
N MET A 57 -10.01 6.52 0.55
CA MET A 57 -8.56 6.53 0.34
C MET A 57 -8.11 7.71 -0.52
N ILE A 58 -8.84 8.07 -1.57
CA ILE A 58 -8.57 9.27 -2.40
C ILE A 58 -8.70 10.56 -1.58
N GLY A 59 -9.66 10.61 -0.65
CA GLY A 59 -9.83 11.75 0.24
C GLY A 59 -8.72 11.83 1.31
N ALA A 60 -8.23 10.68 1.78
CA ALA A 60 -7.15 10.60 2.77
C ALA A 60 -5.76 10.84 2.17
N TYR A 61 -5.48 10.23 1.02
CA TYR A 61 -4.25 10.35 0.24
C TYR A 61 -4.60 10.88 -1.16
N PRO A 62 -4.35 12.16 -1.45
CA PRO A 62 -4.74 12.74 -2.73
C PRO A 62 -4.00 12.09 -3.90
N ILE A 63 -4.67 11.95 -5.05
CA ILE A 63 -4.12 11.34 -6.28
C ILE A 63 -2.82 11.98 -6.81
N HIS A 64 -2.51 13.21 -6.39
CA HIS A 64 -1.33 13.98 -6.80
C HIS A 64 -0.23 14.00 -5.73
N GLU A 65 -0.40 13.25 -4.64
CA GLU A 65 0.62 13.07 -3.63
C GLU A 65 1.73 12.16 -4.19
N CYS A 66 2.98 12.62 -4.16
CA CYS A 66 4.11 11.80 -4.57
C CYS A 66 4.55 10.88 -3.43
N GLN A 67 4.44 9.58 -3.66
CA GLN A 67 5.00 8.53 -2.80
C GLN A 67 6.27 7.95 -3.45
N TYR A 68 7.15 7.41 -2.62
CA TYR A 68 8.41 6.82 -3.06
C TYR A 68 8.44 5.33 -2.77
N ASN A 69 9.26 4.59 -3.51
CA ASN A 69 9.35 3.14 -3.40
C ASN A 69 10.24 2.68 -2.25
N LEU A 70 10.74 3.62 -1.46
CA LEU A 70 11.60 3.36 -0.34
C LEU A 70 10.91 2.41 0.65
N GLY A 71 11.60 1.32 0.97
CA GLY A 71 11.17 0.40 2.01
C GLY A 71 11.30 1.00 3.41
N TYR A 72 10.70 0.33 4.40
CA TYR A 72 10.84 0.61 5.82
C TYR A 72 12.26 0.35 6.31
N ASP A 73 12.98 -0.55 5.64
CA ASP A 73 14.28 -1.04 6.06
C ASP A 73 15.25 -1.21 4.89
N ARG A 74 16.55 -1.18 5.22
CA ARG A 74 17.63 -1.38 4.25
C ARG A 74 17.73 -2.85 3.80
N PRO A 75 18.23 -3.11 2.58
CA PRO A 75 18.55 -4.46 2.14
C PRO A 75 19.45 -5.18 3.16
N GLY A 76 19.05 -6.38 3.58
CA GLY A 76 19.78 -7.19 4.56
C GLY A 76 19.27 -7.09 5.99
N ASN A 77 18.38 -6.14 6.31
CA ASN A 77 17.60 -6.20 7.54
C ASN A 77 16.31 -7.00 7.32
N CYS A 78 15.81 -7.67 8.37
CA CYS A 78 14.51 -8.34 8.34
C CYS A 78 13.44 -7.39 8.93
N PRO A 79 12.65 -6.68 8.11
CA PRO A 79 11.63 -5.79 8.63
C PRO A 79 10.58 -6.57 9.44
N PRO A 80 10.08 -6.02 10.56
CA PRO A 80 8.96 -6.64 11.25
C PRO A 80 7.70 -6.57 10.37
N TYR A 81 6.90 -7.63 10.38
CA TYR A 81 5.58 -7.61 9.75
C TYR A 81 4.71 -6.55 10.43
N GLN A 82 4.12 -5.63 9.65
CA GLN A 82 3.15 -4.67 10.19
C GLN A 82 1.83 -4.78 9.41
N VAL A 83 0.74 -4.46 10.11
CA VAL A 83 -0.58 -4.42 9.49
C VAL A 83 -0.81 -3.01 8.97
N GLU A 84 -1.02 -2.88 7.67
CA GLU A 84 -1.41 -1.61 7.05
C GLU A 84 -2.75 -1.14 7.62
N ARG A 85 -2.77 0.09 8.12
CA ARG A 85 -3.95 0.70 8.72
C ARG A 85 -4.32 1.94 7.91
N LEU A 86 -5.60 2.05 7.57
CA LEU A 86 -6.13 3.27 6.99
C LEU A 86 -5.97 4.43 7.99
N PRO A 87 -5.48 5.60 7.55
CA PRO A 87 -5.37 6.76 8.42
C PRO A 87 -6.77 7.23 8.79
N VAL A 88 -6.91 7.78 9.99
CA VAL A 88 -8.16 8.44 10.41
C VAL A 88 -8.19 9.82 9.76
N SER A 89 -9.05 10.01 8.76
CA SER A 89 -9.12 11.24 7.97
C SER A 89 -10.54 11.74 7.81
N ALA A 90 -10.80 12.96 8.27
CA ALA A 90 -12.08 13.63 8.08
C ALA A 90 -12.37 13.90 6.59
N ARG A 91 -11.34 14.25 5.82
CA ARG A 91 -11.47 14.45 4.37
C ARG A 91 -11.82 13.16 3.65
N GLY A 92 -11.20 12.04 4.05
CA GLY A 92 -11.58 10.71 3.57
C GLY A 92 -13.07 10.44 3.79
N ALA A 93 -13.55 10.66 5.02
CA ALA A 93 -14.96 10.44 5.37
C ALA A 93 -15.92 11.31 4.55
N VAL A 94 -15.58 12.58 4.28
CA VAL A 94 -16.39 13.47 3.43
C VAL A 94 -16.44 12.97 1.99
N PHE A 95 -15.31 12.54 1.42
CA PHE A 95 -15.28 12.01 0.05
C PHE A 95 -16.11 10.75 -0.07
N GLU A 96 -15.96 9.83 0.88
CA GLU A 96 -16.75 8.61 0.94
C GLU A 96 -18.25 8.93 1.05
N SER A 97 -18.65 9.79 1.98
CA SER A 97 -20.06 10.15 2.14
C SER A 97 -20.63 10.80 0.88
N LEU A 98 -19.89 11.72 0.25
CA LEU A 98 -20.32 12.36 -1.00
C LEU A 98 -20.47 11.35 -2.14
N THR A 99 -19.54 10.41 -2.27
CA THR A 99 -19.65 9.37 -3.30
C THR A 99 -20.82 8.43 -3.05
N VAL A 100 -21.04 7.98 -1.81
CA VAL A 100 -22.17 7.11 -1.47
C VAL A 100 -23.49 7.85 -1.71
N THR A 101 -23.63 9.07 -1.21
CA THR A 101 -24.81 9.91 -1.44
C THR A 101 -25.03 10.15 -2.94
N GLY A 102 -23.98 10.51 -3.68
CA GLY A 102 -24.06 10.74 -5.12
C GLY A 102 -24.50 9.48 -5.90
N LEU A 103 -23.96 8.31 -5.56
CA LEU A 103 -24.36 7.04 -6.20
C LEU A 103 -25.81 6.68 -5.92
N ILE A 104 -26.29 6.89 -4.69
CA ILE A 104 -27.70 6.65 -4.31
C ILE A 104 -28.65 7.55 -5.11
N PHE A 105 -28.30 8.82 -5.34
CA PHE A 105 -29.13 9.72 -6.11
C PHE A 105 -29.00 9.56 -7.63
N LEU A 106 -27.90 8.97 -8.12
CA LEU A 106 -27.62 8.81 -9.55
C LEU A 106 -28.15 7.49 -10.11
N ILE A 107 -28.16 6.42 -9.33
CA ILE A 107 -28.67 5.11 -9.73
C ILE A 107 -30.15 5.04 -9.33
N PRO A 108 -31.10 5.04 -10.28
CA PRO A 108 -32.54 5.09 -10.01
C PRO A 108 -33.09 3.82 -9.35
#